data_AF-U3GHA3-F1
#
_entry.id   AF-U3GHA3-F1
#
_cell.length_a   1.000
_cell.length_b   1.000
_cell.length_c   1.000
_cell.angle_alpha   90.00
_cell.angle_beta   90.00
_cell.angle_gamma   90.00
#
_symmetry.space_group_name_H-M   'P 1'
#
loop_
_entity.id
_entity.type
_entity.pdbx_description
1 polymer ?
#
loop_
_entity_poly.entity_id
_entity_poly.type
_entity_poly.pdbx_seq_one_letter_code
_entity_poly.pdbx_strand_id
1 'polypeptide(L)'
;MAQQSRPHIILASLTLAGGSRYPSALGHLVRTAAVAAYLANVLELDDAEQRHIYLVAPVHDIGKLGIPDDVLLKPASLTDAEHEIMQRHSNIGADLLAGTADPILQLAASVARHHHEHFDGSGYPAGLAG
;
A
#
# COMPACT_ATOMS: atom_id res chain seq x y z
N MET A 1 6.15 -9.82 -30.12
CA MET A 1 5.16 -8.83 -29.62
C MET A 1 4.99 -9.11 -28.13
N ALA A 2 5.62 -8.31 -27.27
CA ALA A 2 5.42 -8.45 -25.83
C ALA A 2 3.98 -8.06 -25.50
N GLN A 3 3.22 -8.97 -24.91
CA GLN A 3 1.92 -8.69 -24.33
C GLN A 3 2.11 -7.53 -23.35
N GLN A 4 1.59 -6.34 -23.64
CA GLN A 4 1.59 -5.25 -22.66
C GLN A 4 0.71 -5.69 -21.50
N SER A 5 1.35 -6.13 -20.42
CA SER A 5 0.72 -6.25 -19.11
C SER A 5 0.00 -4.94 -18.83
N ARG A 6 -1.26 -5.01 -18.40
CA ARG A 6 -2.04 -3.84 -17.99
C ARG A 6 -1.91 -3.73 -16.46
N PRO A 7 -0.84 -3.13 -15.91
CA PRO A 7 -0.58 -3.13 -14.47
C PRO A 7 -1.76 -2.54 -13.68
N HIS A 8 -2.51 -1.62 -14.27
CA HIS A 8 -3.73 -1.07 -13.68
C HIS A 8 -4.84 -2.11 -13.38
N ILE A 9 -5.05 -3.12 -14.24
CA ILE A 9 -6.04 -4.19 -13.98
C ILE A 9 -5.57 -5.08 -12.82
N ILE A 10 -4.27 -5.38 -12.80
CA ILE A 10 -3.65 -6.19 -11.74
C ILE A 10 -3.79 -5.47 -10.40
N LEU A 11 -3.38 -4.20 -10.33
CA LEU A 11 -3.49 -3.38 -9.12
C LEU A 11 -4.93 -3.26 -8.63
N ALA A 12 -5.89 -2.99 -9.53
CA ALA A 12 -7.31 -2.93 -9.15
C ALA A 12 -7.81 -4.27 -8.55
N SER A 13 -7.39 -5.40 -9.13
CA SER A 13 -7.76 -6.73 -8.62
C SER A 13 -7.15 -7.00 -7.23
N LEU A 14 -5.89 -6.61 -7.03
CA LEU A 14 -5.20 -6.73 -5.74
C LEU A 14 -5.84 -5.84 -4.68
N THR A 15 -6.18 -4.59 -5.01
CA THR A 15 -6.92 -3.67 -4.12
C THR A 15 -8.22 -4.28 -3.63
N LEU A 16 -9.00 -4.88 -4.53
CA LEU A 16 -10.25 -5.55 -4.16
C LEU A 16 -9.99 -6.77 -3.26
N ALA A 17 -8.95 -7.56 -3.55
CA ALA A 17 -8.57 -8.70 -2.73
C ALA A 17 -8.15 -8.27 -1.31
N GLY A 18 -7.28 -7.26 -1.17
CA GLY A 18 -6.86 -6.72 0.12
C GLY A 18 -8.01 -6.11 0.93
N GLY A 19 -8.95 -5.45 0.25
CA GLY A 19 -10.16 -4.90 0.86
C GLY A 19 -11.21 -5.94 1.23
N SER A 20 -11.15 -7.17 0.73
CA SER A 20 -12.20 -8.19 0.95
C SER A 20 -12.36 -8.61 2.41
N ARG A 21 -11.28 -8.51 3.21
CA ARG A 21 -11.31 -8.78 4.66
C ARG A 21 -11.90 -7.60 5.45
N TYR A 22 -12.23 -6.48 4.79
CA TYR A 22 -12.68 -5.23 5.40
C TYR A 22 -13.81 -4.54 4.63
N PRO A 23 -15.07 -4.68 5.05
CA PRO A 23 -16.22 -4.10 4.37
C PRO A 23 -16.16 -2.56 4.19
N SER A 24 -15.45 -1.84 5.07
CA SER A 24 -15.30 -0.39 5.04
C SER A 24 -14.09 0.11 4.22
N ALA A 25 -13.21 -0.79 3.75
CA ALA A 25 -11.93 -0.41 3.16
C ALA A 25 -12.06 0.20 1.76
N LEU A 26 -12.98 -0.25 0.91
CA LEU A 26 -13.01 0.17 -0.51
C LEU A 26 -13.18 1.68 -0.69
N GLY A 27 -14.09 2.30 0.08
CA GLY A 27 -14.27 3.75 0.05
C GLY A 27 -13.04 4.50 0.57
N HIS A 28 -12.32 3.94 1.54
CA HIS A 28 -11.06 4.49 2.02
C HIS A 28 -9.97 4.45 0.94
N LEU A 29 -9.78 3.31 0.28
CA LEU A 29 -8.76 3.14 -0.76
C LEU A 29 -8.94 4.13 -1.93
N VAL A 30 -10.18 4.36 -2.36
CA VAL A 30 -10.50 5.36 -3.40
C VAL A 30 -10.16 6.78 -2.94
N ARG A 31 -10.50 7.14 -1.69
CA ARG A 31 -10.19 8.47 -1.14
C ARG A 31 -8.68 8.67 -0.98
N THR A 32 -7.96 7.68 -0.47
CA THR A 32 -6.50 7.73 -0.32
C THR A 32 -5.82 7.96 -1.68
N ALA A 33 -6.24 7.26 -2.74
CA ALA A 33 -5.70 7.48 -4.08
C ALA A 33 -6.00 8.88 -4.62
N ALA A 34 -7.23 9.37 -4.45
CA ALA A 34 -7.60 10.71 -4.89
C ALA A 34 -6.79 11.80 -4.17
N VAL A 35 -6.62 11.68 -2.85
CA VAL A 35 -5.83 12.62 -2.05
C VAL A 35 -4.35 12.56 -2.43
N ALA A 36 -3.78 11.37 -2.60
CA ALA A 36 -2.38 11.21 -2.99
C ALA A 36 -2.10 11.82 -4.37
N ALA A 37 -2.98 11.59 -5.34
CA ALA A 37 -2.86 12.18 -6.68
C ALA A 37 -3.03 13.72 -6.64
N TYR A 38 -3.93 14.24 -5.80
CA TYR A 38 -4.08 15.67 -5.60
C TYR A 38 -2.83 16.31 -4.98
N LEU A 39 -2.23 15.68 -3.97
CA LEU A 39 -0.96 16.15 -3.39
C LEU A 39 0.18 16.13 -4.42
N ALA A 40 0.26 15.09 -5.24
CA ALA A 40 1.21 15.01 -6.35
C ALA A 40 1.05 16.18 -7.33
N ASN A 41 -0.19 16.58 -7.62
CA ASN A 41 -0.48 17.74 -8.45
C ASN A 41 -0.04 19.05 -7.78
N VAL A 42 -0.31 19.24 -6.49
CA VAL A 42 0.13 20.42 -5.72
C VAL A 42 1.67 20.52 -5.67
N LEU A 43 2.36 19.38 -5.69
CA LEU A 43 3.82 19.29 -5.76
C LEU A 43 4.38 19.45 -7.19
N GLU A 44 3.52 19.76 -8.17
CA GLU A 44 3.90 19.98 -9.57
C GLU A 44 4.58 18.77 -10.25
N LEU A 45 4.29 17.55 -9.78
CA LEU A 45 4.71 16.32 -10.44
C LEU A 45 4.02 16.18 -11.80
N ASP A 46 4.64 15.46 -12.73
CA ASP A 46 4.07 15.32 -14.08
C ASP A 46 2.81 14.43 -14.11
N ASP A 47 2.04 14.50 -15.21
CA ASP A 47 0.79 13.74 -15.36
C ASP A 47 1.00 12.21 -15.26
N ALA A 48 2.18 11.71 -15.63
CA ALA A 48 2.50 10.29 -15.55
C ALA A 48 2.76 9.89 -14.09
N GLU A 49 3.52 10.67 -13.35
CA GLU A 49 3.78 10.48 -11.92
C GLU A 49 2.49 10.56 -11.09
N GLN A 50 1.66 11.57 -11.32
CA GLN A 50 0.35 11.69 -10.66
C GLN A 50 -0.52 10.45 -10.93
N ARG A 51 -0.54 9.96 -12.18
CA ARG A 51 -1.26 8.74 -12.55
C ARG A 51 -0.67 7.50 -11.87
N HIS A 52 0.65 7.38 -11.77
CA HIS A 52 1.28 6.27 -11.09
C HIS A 52 0.92 6.26 -9.60
N ILE A 53 1.00 7.40 -8.92
CA ILE A 53 0.61 7.56 -7.51
C ILE A 53 -0.85 7.16 -7.30
N TYR A 54 -1.76 7.63 -8.16
CA TYR A 54 -3.17 7.24 -8.12
C TYR A 54 -3.37 5.72 -8.23
N LEU A 55 -2.60 5.06 -9.11
CA LEU A 55 -2.72 3.62 -9.35
C LEU A 55 -2.17 2.77 -8.20
N VAL A 56 -1.07 3.19 -7.57
CA VAL A 56 -0.37 2.38 -6.56
C VAL A 56 -0.84 2.64 -5.12
N ALA A 57 -1.38 3.83 -4.81
CA ALA A 57 -1.84 4.16 -3.46
C ALA A 57 -2.89 3.17 -2.90
N PRO A 58 -3.86 2.64 -3.69
CA PRO A 58 -4.83 1.67 -3.20
C PRO A 58 -4.25 0.32 -2.72
N VAL A 59 -3.01 -0.03 -3.07
CA VAL A 59 -2.41 -1.32 -2.68
C VAL A 59 -1.49 -1.23 -1.46
N HIS A 60 -1.36 -0.06 -0.81
CA HIS A 60 -0.48 0.12 0.36
C HIS A 60 -0.71 -0.94 1.46
N ASP A 61 -1.96 -1.32 1.66
CA ASP A 61 -2.41 -2.23 2.72
C ASP A 61 -2.53 -3.71 2.28
N ILE A 62 -2.09 -4.08 1.08
CA ILE A 62 -2.31 -5.43 0.53
C ILE A 62 -1.74 -6.55 1.43
N GLY A 63 -0.66 -6.25 2.17
CA GLY A 63 -0.04 -7.21 3.08
C GLY A 63 -0.89 -7.56 4.30
N LYS A 64 -2.00 -6.85 4.56
CA LYS A 64 -2.98 -7.23 5.60
C LYS A 64 -3.56 -8.62 5.35
N LEU A 65 -3.52 -9.12 4.11
CA LEU A 65 -3.85 -10.51 3.77
C LEU A 65 -3.03 -11.53 4.57
N GLY A 66 -1.79 -11.22 4.92
CA GLY A 66 -0.91 -12.10 5.69
C GLY A 66 -1.01 -11.93 7.21
N ILE A 67 -1.89 -11.06 7.72
CA ILE A 67 -2.05 -10.83 9.15
C ILE A 67 -3.14 -11.76 9.71
N PRO A 68 -2.90 -12.44 10.86
CA PRO A 68 -3.89 -13.29 11.52
C PRO A 68 -5.20 -12.56 11.84
N ASP A 69 -6.35 -13.25 11.70
CA ASP A 69 -7.69 -12.68 11.94
C ASP A 69 -7.85 -12.11 13.36
N ASP A 70 -7.30 -12.80 14.38
CA ASP A 70 -7.39 -12.42 15.78
C ASP A 70 -6.64 -11.12 16.12
N VAL A 71 -5.62 -10.76 15.33
CA VAL A 71 -4.95 -9.47 15.36
C VAL A 71 -5.64 -8.46 14.43
N LEU A 72 -5.96 -8.87 13.20
CA LEU A 72 -6.45 -7.99 12.14
C LEU A 72 -7.86 -7.43 12.43
N LEU A 73 -8.72 -8.27 13.01
CA LEU A 73 -10.14 -8.01 13.25
C LEU A 73 -10.44 -7.81 14.74
N LYS A 74 -9.42 -7.60 15.57
CA LYS A 74 -9.58 -7.40 17.01
C LYS A 74 -10.44 -6.14 17.27
N PRO A 75 -11.55 -6.25 18.00
CA PRO A 75 -12.41 -5.10 18.30
C PRO A 75 -11.89 -4.22 19.43
N ALA A 76 -10.91 -4.71 20.20
CA ALA A 76 -10.22 -4.00 21.26
C ALA A 76 -8.84 -3.50 20.78
N SER A 77 -8.24 -2.59 21.53
CA SER A 77 -6.87 -2.13 21.26
C SER A 77 -5.89 -3.31 21.20
N LEU A 78 -4.94 -3.22 20.28
CA LEU A 78 -3.83 -4.15 20.18
C LEU A 78 -2.88 -3.94 21.37
N THR A 79 -2.28 -5.04 21.83
CA THR A 79 -1.10 -5.03 22.70
C THR A 79 0.15 -4.69 21.89
N ASP A 80 1.26 -4.39 22.55
CA ASP A 80 2.53 -4.08 21.87
C ASP A 80 2.98 -5.23 20.95
N ALA A 81 2.88 -6.48 21.41
CA ALA A 81 3.21 -7.66 20.60
C ALA A 81 2.28 -7.83 19.39
N GLU A 82 0.99 -7.52 19.54
CA GLU A 82 0.04 -7.56 18.42
C GLU A 82 0.26 -6.40 17.44
N HIS A 83 0.71 -5.24 17.94
CA HIS A 83 1.16 -4.13 17.10
C HIS A 83 2.37 -4.55 16.25
N GLU A 84 3.37 -5.22 16.81
CA GLU A 84 4.50 -5.77 16.05
C GLU A 84 4.02 -6.73 14.95
N ILE A 85 3.02 -7.58 15.24
CA ILE A 85 2.43 -8.46 14.24
C ILE A 85 1.75 -7.64 13.13
N MET A 86 0.91 -6.66 13.50
CA MET A 86 0.21 -5.80 12.55
C MET A 86 1.18 -5.04 11.63
N GLN A 87 2.28 -4.50 12.16
CA GLN A 87 3.27 -3.73 11.40
C GLN A 87 3.89 -4.52 10.24
N ARG A 88 3.94 -5.87 10.34
CA ARG A 88 4.48 -6.75 9.30
C ARG A 88 3.73 -6.64 7.96
N HIS A 89 2.51 -6.11 7.93
CA HIS A 89 1.76 -5.96 6.69
C HIS A 89 2.52 -5.13 5.64
N SER A 90 3.33 -4.16 6.08
CA SER A 90 4.17 -3.34 5.20
C SER A 90 5.15 -4.21 4.39
N ASN A 91 5.96 -5.02 5.08
CA ASN A 91 6.92 -5.94 4.47
C ASN A 91 6.22 -7.03 3.66
N ILE A 92 5.16 -7.65 4.19
CA ILE A 92 4.40 -8.68 3.47
C ILE A 92 3.86 -8.13 2.15
N GLY A 93 3.26 -6.94 2.17
CA GLY A 93 2.69 -6.31 0.98
C GLY A 93 3.76 -5.98 -0.06
N ALA A 94 4.91 -5.46 0.39
CA ALA A 94 6.02 -5.18 -0.48
C ALA A 94 6.61 -6.43 -1.12
N ASP A 95 6.77 -7.52 -0.37
CA ASP A 95 7.31 -8.78 -0.86
C ASP A 95 6.36 -9.45 -1.88
N LEU A 96 5.04 -9.33 -1.69
CA LEU A 96 4.03 -9.78 -2.65
C LEU A 96 4.13 -9.04 -4.00
N LEU A 97 4.48 -7.74 -3.96
CA LEU A 97 4.53 -6.88 -5.14
C LEU A 97 5.91 -6.88 -5.84
N ALA A 98 6.99 -7.18 -5.10
CA ALA A 98 8.37 -7.11 -5.59
C ALA A 98 8.78 -8.24 -6.56
N GLY A 99 7.90 -9.22 -6.82
CA GLY A 99 8.20 -10.40 -7.65
C GLY A 99 8.40 -10.15 -9.15
N THR A 100 8.35 -8.90 -9.63
CA THR A 100 8.48 -8.58 -11.06
C THR A 100 9.36 -7.35 -11.27
N ALA A 101 10.00 -7.23 -12.44
CA ALA A 101 10.78 -6.05 -12.82
C ALA A 101 9.91 -4.88 -13.38
N ASP A 102 8.58 -4.98 -13.27
CA ASP A 102 7.68 -3.93 -13.75
C ASP A 102 7.82 -2.65 -12.87
N PRO A 103 8.14 -1.48 -13.45
CA PRO A 103 8.37 -0.27 -12.67
C PRO A 103 7.19 0.17 -11.81
N ILE A 104 5.95 -0.09 -12.24
CA ILE A 104 4.75 0.27 -11.48
C ILE A 104 4.58 -0.67 -10.29
N LEU A 105 4.86 -1.96 -10.47
CA LEU A 105 4.82 -2.91 -9.36
C LEU A 105 5.96 -2.67 -8.36
N GLN A 106 7.14 -2.23 -8.82
CA GLN A 106 8.23 -1.80 -7.93
C GLN A 106 7.86 -0.55 -7.14
N LEU A 107 7.22 0.44 -7.78
CA LEU A 107 6.68 1.60 -7.08
C LEU A 107 5.61 1.19 -6.05
N ALA A 108 4.70 0.29 -6.43
CA ALA A 108 3.68 -0.23 -5.52
C ALA A 108 4.30 -0.97 -4.32
N ALA A 109 5.35 -1.76 -4.54
CA ALA A 109 6.09 -2.43 -3.48
C ALA A 109 6.75 -1.42 -2.53
N SER A 110 7.31 -0.33 -3.07
CA SER A 110 7.89 0.76 -2.26
C SER A 110 6.82 1.45 -1.40
N VAL A 111 5.66 1.76 -1.97
CA VAL A 111 4.54 2.36 -1.24
C VAL A 111 4.05 1.43 -0.13
N ALA A 112 3.83 0.14 -0.44
CA ALA A 112 3.44 -0.84 0.57
C ALA A 112 4.47 -0.94 1.71
N ARG A 113 5.77 -0.91 1.39
CA ARG A 113 6.83 -0.99 2.40
C ARG A 113 6.89 0.23 3.30
N HIS A 114 6.78 1.44 2.74
CA HIS A 114 7.20 2.65 3.45
C HIS A 114 6.07 3.62 3.82
N HIS A 115 4.80 3.29 3.56
CA HIS A 115 3.68 4.20 3.86
C HIS A 115 3.44 4.49 5.36
N HIS A 116 4.14 3.78 6.24
CA HIS A 116 4.17 4.02 7.68
C HIS A 116 5.51 4.57 8.19
N GLU A 117 6.40 4.97 7.28
CA GLU A 117 7.58 5.76 7.64
C GLU A 117 7.16 7.18 8.04
N HIS A 118 7.89 7.76 8.98
CA HIS A 118 7.65 9.13 9.45
C HIS A 118 8.87 9.99 9.13
N PHE A 119 8.64 11.27 8.81
CA PHE A 119 9.70 12.23 8.47
C PHE A 119 10.82 12.30 9.52
N ASP A 120 10.47 12.10 10.80
CA ASP A 120 11.38 12.16 11.94
C ASP A 120 12.13 10.84 12.25
N GLY A 121 11.91 9.78 11.46
CA GLY A 121 12.54 8.47 11.66
C GLY A 121 11.86 7.58 12.70
N SER A 122 10.74 8.00 13.30
CA SER A 122 9.99 7.20 14.29
C SER A 122 9.09 6.12 13.67
N GLY A 123 9.02 6.07 12.33
CA GLY A 123 8.17 5.15 11.58
C GLY A 123 8.77 3.74 11.44
N TYR A 124 8.11 2.93 10.62
CA TYR A 124 8.47 1.54 10.37
C TYR A 124 8.23 1.18 8.89
N PRO A 125 8.85 0.11 8.36
CA PRO A 125 9.70 -0.89 9.01
C PRO A 125 11.20 -0.57 9.04
N ALA A 126 11.66 0.40 8.26
CA ALA A 126 13.09 0.70 8.10
C ALA A 126 13.56 1.89 8.96
N GLY A 127 12.65 2.69 9.52
CA GLY A 127 12.99 3.85 10.33
C GLY A 127 13.68 4.93 9.50
N LEU A 128 13.16 5.14 8.28
CA LEU A 128 13.69 6.13 7.36
C LEU A 128 13.37 7.53 7.87
N ALA A 129 14.30 8.47 7.67
CA ALA A 129 14.11 9.88 8.00
C ALA A 129 14.44 10.75 6.79
N GLY A 130 13.73 11.87 6.63
CA GLY A 130 13.94 12.84 5.55
C GLY A 130 12.68 13.57 5.14
#